data_AF-A0A971XWG7-F1
#
_entry.id   AF-A0A971XWG7-F1
#
_cell.length_a   1.000
_cell.length_b   1.000
_cell.length_c   1.000
_cell.angle_alpha   90.00
_cell.angle_beta   90.00
_cell.angle_gamma   90.00
#
_symmetry.space_group_name_H-M   'P 1'
#
loop_
_entity.id
_entity.type
_entity.pdbx_description
1 polymer ?
#
loop_
_entity_poly.entity_id
_entity_poly.type
_entity_poly.pdbx_seq_one_letter_code
_entity_poly.pdbx_strand_id
1 'polypeptide(L)' 'MMRSLFSGVSALKNHQIRMDVIGNNIANVNTVGFKSSRVTFRDILNQTMKAA' A
#
# COMPACT_ATOMS: atom_id res chain seq x y z
N MET A 1 -7.16 18.81 10.76
CA MET A 1 -7.33 18.58 9.30
C MET A 1 -6.05 18.08 8.60
N MET A 2 -4.85 18.62 8.86
CA MET A 2 -3.61 18.14 8.20
C MET A 2 -3.35 16.63 8.35
N ARG A 3 -3.51 16.05 9.55
CA ARG A 3 -3.26 14.61 9.78
C ARG A 3 -4.18 13.69 8.97
N SER A 4 -5.44 14.08 8.77
CA SER A 4 -6.41 13.33 7.96
C SER A 4 -6.03 13.36 6.48
N LEU A 5 -5.53 14.50 6.00
CA LEU A 5 -5.03 14.67 4.63
C LEU A 5 -3.77 13.83 4.39
N PHE A 6 -2.82 13.83 5.34
CA PHE A 6 -1.65 12.95 5.28
C PHE A 6 -2.02 11.46 5.32
N SER A 7 -3.04 11.08 6.10
CA SER A 7 -3.54 9.70 6.11
C SER A 7 -4.26 9.31 4.81
N GLY A 8 -4.97 10.24 4.18
CA GLY A 8 -5.59 10.02 2.87
C GLY A 8 -4.54 9.87 1.77
N VAL A 9 -3.55 10.77 1.73
CA VAL A 9 -2.45 10.73 0.75
C VAL A 9 -1.60 9.46 0.93
N SER A 10 -1.32 9.04 2.17
CA SER A 10 -0.59 7.79 2.42
C SER A 10 -1.38 6.56 1.96
N ALA A 11 -2.71 6.54 2.17
CA ALA A 11 -3.57 5.48 1.69
C ALA A 11 -3.59 5.40 0.15
N LEU A 12 -3.69 6.54 -0.54
CA LEU A 12 -3.63 6.61 -2.00
C LEU A 12 -2.28 6.13 -2.54
N LYS A 13 -1.17 6.56 -1.92
CA LYS A 13 0.18 6.10 -2.29
C LYS A 13 0.34 4.59 -2.10
N ASN A 14 -0.17 4.05 -1.00
CA ASN A 14 -0.18 2.60 -0.76
C ASN A 14 -1.00 1.85 -1.83
N HIS A 15 -2.14 2.44 -2.24
CA HIS A 15 -2.94 1.89 -3.32
C HIS A 15 -2.21 1.89 -4.66
N GLN A 16 -1.48 2.97 -4.97
CA GLN A 16 -0.65 3.05 -6.18
C GLN A 16 0.39 1.93 -6.21
N ILE A 17 1.13 1.72 -5.12
CA ILE A 17 2.15 0.66 -5.03
C ILE A 17 1.52 -0.74 -5.27
N ARG A 18 0.31 -0.97 -4.74
CA ARG A 18 -0.41 -2.22 -5.01
C ARG A 18 -0.81 -2.36 -6.48
N MET A 19 -1.27 -1.28 -7.12
CA MET A 19 -1.60 -1.30 -8.54
C MET A 19 -0.37 -1.58 -9.41
N ASP A 20 0.78 -1.04 -9.05
CA ASP A 20 2.03 -1.29 -9.78
C ASP A 20 2.45 -2.76 -9.69
N VAL A 21 2.32 -3.38 -8.51
CA VAL A 21 2.61 -4.82 -8.32
C VAL A 21 1.60 -5.71 -9.05
N ILE A 22 0.32 -5.35 -9.03
CA ILE A 22 -0.70 -6.07 -9.81
C ILE A 22 -0.40 -5.96 -11.31
N GLY A 23 -0.11 -4.77 -11.80
CA GLY A 23 0.26 -4.52 -13.20
C GLY A 23 1.48 -5.34 -13.62
N ASN A 24 2.52 -5.36 -12.80
CA ASN A 24 3.72 -6.15 -13.06
C ASN A 24 3.42 -7.65 -13.11
N ASN A 25 2.60 -8.17 -12.19
CA ASN A 25 2.21 -9.58 -12.20
C ASN A 25 1.38 -9.96 -13.44
N ILE A 26 0.43 -9.11 -13.84
CA ILE A 26 -0.41 -9.35 -15.03
C ILE A 26 0.44 -9.30 -16.29
N ALA A 27 1.32 -8.30 -16.41
CA ALA A 27 2.20 -8.15 -17.57
C ALA A 27 3.14 -9.36 -17.76
N ASN A 28 3.51 -10.05 -16.68
CA ASN A 28 4.44 -11.18 -16.72
C ASN A 28 3.76 -12.54 -16.53
N VAL A 29 2.43 -12.64 -16.67
CA VAL A 29 1.69 -13.89 -16.46
C VAL A 29 2.13 -15.03 -17.39
N ASN A 30 2.61 -14.69 -18.60
CA ASN A 30 3.06 -15.66 -19.60
C ASN A 30 4.59 -15.86 -19.61
N THR A 31 5.33 -15.19 -18.72
CA THR A 31 6.79 -15.29 -18.66
C THR A 31 7.19 -16.55 -17.87
N VAL A 32 7.83 -17.50 -18.54
CA VAL A 32 8.27 -18.76 -17.91
C VAL A 32 9.26 -18.47 -16.78
N GLY A 33 8.98 -18.99 -15.58
CA GLY A 33 9.82 -18.79 -14.39
C GLY A 33 9.53 -17.50 -13.60
N PHE A 34 8.53 -16.70 -14.00
CA PHE A 34 8.13 -15.51 -13.25
C PHE A 34 7.53 -15.87 -11.88
N LYS A 35 7.94 -15.13 -10.84
CA LYS A 35 7.41 -15.27 -9.48
C LYS A 35 6.53 -14.07 -9.14
N SER A 36 5.25 -14.33 -8.90
CA SER A 36 4.31 -13.28 -8.52
C SER A 36 4.72 -12.60 -7.21
N SER A 37 4.64 -11.27 -7.17
CA SER A 37 4.86 -10.49 -5.96
C SER A 37 3.55 -10.02 -5.32
N ARG A 38 3.52 -9.83 -4.00
CA ARG A 38 2.36 -9.30 -3.29
C ARG A 38 2.81 -8.25 -2.26
N VAL A 39 2.10 -7.13 -2.23
CA VAL A 39 2.27 -6.10 -1.20
C VAL A 39 1.43 -6.47 0.02
N THR A 40 2.01 -6.39 1.20
CA THR A 40 1.30 -6.47 2.48
C THR A 40 1.33 -5.09 3.14
N PHE A 41 0.16 -4.63 3.59
CA PHE A 41 0.05 -3.37 4.31
C PHE A 41 0.08 -3.63 5.81
N ARG A 42 0.65 -2.69 6.56
CA ARG A 42 0.64 -2.68 8.02
C ARG A 42 0.19 -1.31 8.48
N ASP A 43 -0.51 -1.31 9.60
CA ASP A 43 -0.94 -0.07 10.22
C ASP A 43 0.25 0.69 10.81
N ILE A 44 0.13 2.01 10.78
CA ILE A 44 1.07 2.92 11.43
C ILE A 44 0.70 3.08 12.91
N LEU A 45 1.69 3.39 13.75
CA LEU A 45 1.48 3.65 15.18
C LEU A 45 0.43 4.76 15.37
N ASN A 46 -0.72 4.38 15.92
CA ASN A 46 -1.79 5.32 16.25
C ASN A 46 -1.44 6.06 17.55
N GLN A 47 -1.50 7.39 17.51
CA GLN A 47 -1.32 8.20 18.72
C GLN A 47 -2.54 8.03 19.62
N THR A 48 -2.38 7.28 20.70
CA THR A 48 -3.38 7.19 21.77
C THR A 48 -3.39 8.52 22.53
N MET A 49 -4.45 9.31 22.37
CA MET A 49 -4.64 10.48 23.23
C MET A 49 -4.96 9.95 24.63
N LYS A 50 -4.01 10.04 25.56
CA LYS A 50 -4.31 9.89 26.98
C LYS A 50 -5.27 11.01 27.35
N ALA A 51 -6.51 10.66 27.71
CA ALA A 51 -7.37 11.56 28.46
C ALA A 51 -6.70 11.78 29.82
N ALA A 52 -6.39 13.04 30.13
CA ALA A 52 -5.99 13.47 31.47
C ALA A 52 -7.26 13.88 32.23
#